data_AF-A0A5D2V4Z4-F1
#
_entry.id   AF-A0A5D2V4Z4-F1
#
_cell.length_a   1.000
_cell.length_b   1.000
_cell.length_c   1.000
_cell.angle_alpha   90.00
_cell.angle_beta   90.00
_cell.angle_gamma   90.00
#
_symmetry.space_group_name_H-M   'P 1'
#
loop_
_entity.id
_entity.type
_entity.pdbx_description
1 polymer ?
#
loop_
_entity_poly.entity_id
_entity_poly.type
_entity_poly.pdbx_seq_one_letter_code
_entity_poly.pdbx_strand_id
1 'polypeptide(L)'
;MEHILSSFHSLDSPVFYRPLPLHRRPRWPRMGSSTPHHRNNQNKTKLIVIMGATGTGKSRLSVDLSTHFPHSQIINSDKMQLFNGLDITTNKIPLPERKGVQHFLLGEFDSIDADVAPSQFRSAAGSTIADIVSRGNLPLLVGGSNTFIHALLVETFDPQVDVFAESSSVSRALRDVGRVGSVL
;
A
#
# COMPACT_ATOMS: atom_id res chain seq x y z
N MET A 1 34.92 30.11 72.74
CA MET A 1 33.60 30.45 72.17
C MET A 1 33.46 29.60 70.91
N GLU A 2 33.12 28.32 71.09
CA GLU A 2 31.74 27.78 70.98
C GLU A 2 31.22 27.88 69.53
N HIS A 3 30.69 26.86 68.85
CA HIS A 3 30.34 25.49 69.20
C HIS A 3 29.97 24.71 67.91
N ILE A 4 30.25 23.40 67.92
CA ILE A 4 29.39 22.27 67.48
C ILE A 4 29.39 21.81 66.00
N LEU A 5 29.69 20.51 65.91
CA LEU A 5 29.64 19.54 64.83
C LEU A 5 28.21 19.08 64.48
N SER A 6 27.97 18.69 63.23
CA SER A 6 27.32 17.41 62.82
C SER A 6 27.02 17.48 61.31
N SER A 7 27.56 16.62 60.43
CA SER A 7 27.40 15.16 60.21
C SER A 7 26.40 14.85 59.08
N PHE A 8 26.78 13.86 58.27
CA PHE A 8 25.95 13.01 57.38
C PHE A 8 25.49 13.63 56.04
N HIS A 9 25.45 12.93 54.90
CA HIS A 9 25.69 11.52 54.54
C HIS A 9 25.87 11.48 53.00
N SER A 10 26.76 10.63 52.48
CA SER A 10 26.78 10.23 51.07
C SER A 10 25.44 9.62 50.65
N LEU A 11 24.94 10.01 49.47
CA LEU A 11 23.96 9.23 48.69
C LEU A 11 24.37 9.25 47.22
N ASP A 12 25.36 8.43 46.90
CA ASP A 12 25.42 7.75 45.61
C ASP A 12 24.34 6.67 45.63
N SER A 13 23.42 6.70 44.68
CA SER A 13 22.44 5.64 44.49
C SER A 13 22.29 5.38 43.00
N PRO A 14 22.83 4.26 42.47
CA PRO A 14 22.54 3.85 41.12
C PRO A 14 21.09 3.36 41.05
N VAL A 15 20.29 4.00 40.20
CA VAL A 15 18.92 3.58 39.90
C VAL A 15 18.97 2.26 39.13
N PHE A 16 18.84 1.14 39.86
CA PHE A 16 18.62 -0.18 39.29
C PHE A 16 17.24 -0.22 38.62
N TYR A 17 17.20 -0.10 37.30
CA TYR A 17 16.02 -0.46 36.51
C TYR A 17 15.81 -1.97 36.60
N ARG A 18 14.72 -2.38 37.25
CA ARG A 18 14.23 -3.76 37.27
C ARG A 18 13.57 -4.05 35.91
N PRO A 19 13.98 -5.07 35.14
CA PRO A 19 13.31 -5.38 33.88
C PRO A 19 11.91 -5.93 34.16
N LEU A 20 10.92 -5.39 33.44
CA LEU A 20 9.54 -5.89 33.44
C LEU A 20 9.51 -7.35 32.94
N PRO A 21 8.67 -8.23 33.50
CA PRO A 21 8.57 -9.60 33.05
C PRO A 21 8.08 -9.66 31.60
N LEU A 22 8.78 -10.44 30.76
CA LEU A 22 8.41 -10.71 29.38
C LEU A 22 7.03 -11.38 29.36
N HIS A 23 6.02 -10.63 28.94
CA HIS A 23 4.67 -11.14 28.74
C HIS A 23 4.71 -12.14 27.56
N ARG A 24 4.64 -13.44 27.88
CA ARG A 24 4.56 -14.51 26.86
C ARG A 24 3.29 -14.30 26.05
N ARG A 25 3.44 -13.96 24.77
CA ARG A 25 2.33 -13.94 23.81
C ARG A 25 1.66 -15.33 23.79
N PRO A 26 0.32 -15.41 23.82
CA PRO A 26 -0.36 -16.69 23.69
C PRO A 26 0.01 -17.33 22.34
N ARG A 27 0.56 -18.55 22.43
CA ARG A 27 0.96 -19.37 21.28
C ARG A 27 -0.30 -19.92 20.64
N TRP A 28 -0.71 -19.33 19.51
CA TRP A 28 -1.83 -19.83 18.70
C TRP A 28 -1.66 -21.33 18.42
N PRO A 29 -2.70 -22.16 18.60
CA PRO A 29 -2.64 -23.57 18.25
C PRO A 29 -2.31 -23.70 16.76
N ARG A 30 -1.20 -24.37 16.43
CA ARG A 30 -0.93 -24.77 15.05
C ARG A 30 -1.97 -25.82 14.68
N MET A 31 -2.97 -25.40 13.91
CA MET A 31 -3.88 -26.33 13.25
C MET A 31 -3.04 -27.17 12.28
N GLY A 32 -2.93 -28.47 12.55
CA GLY A 32 -2.20 -29.40 11.69
C GLY A 32 -3.03 -29.69 10.45
N SER A 33 -2.70 -29.06 9.32
CA SER A 33 -3.25 -29.46 8.02
C SER A 33 -2.39 -30.57 7.43
N SER A 34 -2.60 -31.80 7.87
CA SER A 34 -2.12 -33.00 7.18
C SER A 34 -3.04 -33.30 5.99
N THR A 35 -3.01 -32.43 4.99
CA THR A 35 -3.49 -32.73 3.64
C THR A 35 -2.41 -32.24 2.68
N PRO A 36 -1.79 -33.13 1.88
CA PRO A 36 -0.85 -32.70 0.86
C PRO A 36 -1.65 -31.97 -0.21
N HIS A 37 -1.71 -30.63 -0.09
CA HIS A 37 -2.11 -29.80 -1.21
C HIS A 37 -1.10 -30.05 -2.32
N HIS A 38 -1.55 -30.69 -3.41
CA HIS A 38 -0.79 -30.82 -4.64
C HIS A 38 -0.51 -29.40 -5.15
N ARG A 39 0.61 -28.83 -4.70
CA ARG A 39 1.03 -27.46 -5.01
C ARG A 39 1.48 -27.48 -6.46
N ASN A 40 0.56 -27.22 -7.38
CA ASN A 40 0.90 -26.92 -8.76
C ASN A 40 1.83 -25.71 -8.70
N ASN A 41 3.13 -25.94 -8.86
CA ASN A 41 4.20 -24.98 -8.60
C ASN A 41 4.32 -24.00 -9.77
N GLN A 42 3.20 -23.38 -10.14
CA GLN A 42 3.21 -22.16 -10.92
C GLN A 42 3.76 -21.11 -9.98
N ASN A 43 5.04 -20.75 -10.13
CA ASN A 43 5.70 -19.70 -9.37
C ASN A 43 5.02 -18.36 -9.68
N LYS A 44 3.85 -18.11 -9.08
CA LYS A 44 3.15 -16.85 -9.19
C LYS A 44 3.99 -15.78 -8.50
N THR A 45 4.30 -14.74 -9.25
CA THR A 45 4.99 -13.55 -8.75
C THR A 45 4.28 -13.00 -7.52
N LYS A 46 5.02 -12.75 -6.45
CA LYS A 46 4.48 -12.12 -5.24
C LYS A 46 4.40 -10.61 -5.48
N LEU A 47 3.22 -10.05 -5.23
CA LEU A 47 2.95 -8.61 -5.29
C LEU A 47 2.16 -8.23 -4.04
N ILE A 48 2.62 -7.21 -3.30
CA ILE A 48 1.85 -6.61 -2.21
C ILE A 48 1.06 -5.45 -2.78
N VAL A 49 -0.22 -5.36 -2.46
CA VAL A 49 -1.08 -4.26 -2.91
C VAL A 49 -1.63 -3.52 -1.69
N ILE A 50 -1.41 -2.20 -1.64
CA ILE A 50 -1.89 -1.30 -0.58
C ILE A 50 -2.88 -0.31 -1.20
N MET A 51 -4.16 -0.57 -0.97
CA MET A 51 -5.28 0.20 -1.53
C MET A 51 -6.02 0.99 -0.46
N GLY A 52 -6.76 2.01 -0.89
CA GLY A 52 -7.66 2.76 -0.02
C GLY A 52 -7.88 4.19 -0.52
N ALA A 53 -8.86 4.87 0.08
CA ALA A 53 -9.21 6.24 -0.26
C ALA A 53 -8.03 7.22 -0.10
N THR A 54 -8.08 8.36 -0.77
CA THR A 54 -7.08 9.43 -0.64
C THR A 54 -6.97 9.89 0.81
N GLY A 55 -5.75 10.16 1.29
CA GLY A 55 -5.52 10.64 2.65
C GLY A 55 -5.48 9.57 3.76
N THR A 56 -5.68 8.28 3.46
CA THR A 56 -5.66 7.20 4.48
C THR A 56 -4.25 6.75 4.93
N GLY A 57 -3.19 7.45 4.52
CA GLY A 57 -1.81 7.16 4.96
C GLY A 57 -1.10 6.01 4.24
N LYS A 58 -1.59 5.59 3.06
CA LYS A 58 -1.01 4.47 2.28
C LYS A 58 0.48 4.62 1.99
N SER A 59 0.92 5.81 1.55
CA SER A 59 2.32 6.07 1.20
C SER A 59 3.24 5.97 2.42
N ARG A 60 2.77 6.42 3.59
CA ARG A 60 3.51 6.26 4.84
C ARG A 60 3.62 4.78 5.23
N LEU A 61 2.51 4.05 5.17
CA LEU A 61 2.49 2.62 5.43
C LEU A 61 3.43 1.84 4.50
N SER A 62 3.48 2.18 3.21
CA SER A 62 4.34 1.48 2.25
C SER A 62 5.84 1.71 2.52
N VAL A 63 6.22 2.92 2.91
CA VAL A 63 7.60 3.21 3.32
C VAL A 63 7.95 2.48 4.62
N ASP A 64 7.05 2.51 5.60
CA ASP A 64 7.27 1.81 6.87
C ASP A 64 7.37 0.29 6.67
N LEU A 65 6.54 -0.31 5.82
CA LEU A 65 6.67 -1.72 5.43
C LEU A 65 8.00 -2.02 4.74
N SER A 66 8.51 -1.08 3.95
CA SER A 66 9.80 -1.26 3.27
C SER A 66 10.99 -1.31 4.23
N THR A 67 10.84 -0.82 5.46
CA THR A 67 11.85 -1.03 6.52
C THR A 67 11.85 -2.46 7.07
N HIS A 68 10.73 -3.19 6.94
CA HIS A 68 10.59 -4.57 7.40
C HIS A 68 10.84 -5.61 6.30
N PHE A 69 10.72 -5.21 5.03
CA PHE A 69 11.00 -6.04 3.86
C PHE A 69 12.17 -5.44 3.08
N PRO A 70 13.42 -5.81 3.41
CA PRO A 70 14.58 -5.34 2.67
C PRO A 70 14.42 -5.59 1.17
N HIS A 71 14.85 -4.63 0.36
CA HIS A 71 14.73 -4.64 -1.10
C HIS A 71 13.31 -4.57 -1.65
N SER A 72 12.32 -4.12 -0.87
CA SER A 72 11.03 -3.75 -1.45
C SER A 72 11.12 -2.47 -2.27
N GLN A 73 10.30 -2.40 -3.32
CA GLN A 73 10.22 -1.25 -4.21
C GLN A 73 8.76 -0.89 -4.44
N ILE A 74 8.44 0.40 -4.40
CA ILE A 74 7.07 0.91 -4.44
C ILE A 74 6.72 1.30 -5.87
N ILE A 75 5.54 0.93 -6.32
CA ILE A 75 4.96 1.28 -7.62
C ILE A 75 3.69 2.06 -7.32
N ASN A 76 3.65 3.33 -7.73
CA ASN A 76 2.47 4.16 -7.56
C ASN A 76 1.34 3.68 -8.49
N SER A 77 0.12 3.61 -7.97
CA SER A 77 -1.10 3.30 -8.71
C SER A 77 -2.19 4.37 -8.51
N ASP A 78 -1.82 5.58 -8.09
CA ASP A 78 -2.68 6.75 -8.12
C ASP A 78 -2.46 7.51 -9.44
N LYS A 79 -3.54 7.62 -10.22
CA LYS A 79 -3.55 8.21 -11.56
C LYS A 79 -3.00 9.63 -11.58
N MET A 80 -3.35 10.47 -10.61
CA MET A 80 -2.91 11.86 -10.61
C MET A 80 -1.45 12.00 -10.21
N GLN A 81 -0.92 11.05 -9.42
CA GLN A 81 0.48 11.06 -9.00
C GLN A 81 1.45 10.52 -10.07
N LEU A 82 0.94 10.01 -11.20
CA LEU A 82 1.79 9.60 -12.34
C LEU A 82 2.55 10.78 -12.95
N PHE A 83 1.93 11.96 -12.99
CA PHE A 83 2.45 13.11 -13.72
C PHE A 83 3.49 13.91 -12.95
N ASN A 84 4.50 14.40 -13.66
CA ASN A 84 5.52 15.29 -13.14
C ASN A 84 4.91 16.62 -12.67
N GLY A 85 5.44 17.19 -11.59
CA GLY A 85 4.91 18.41 -10.98
C GLY A 85 3.60 18.20 -10.21
N LEU A 86 2.97 19.28 -9.74
CA LEU A 86 1.75 19.24 -8.89
C LEU A 86 1.88 18.41 -7.62
N ASP A 87 3.10 18.30 -7.06
CA ASP A 87 3.38 17.41 -5.92
C ASP A 87 2.52 17.71 -4.70
N ILE A 88 2.29 18.99 -4.43
CA ILE A 88 1.43 19.46 -3.33
C ILE A 88 -0.03 19.10 -3.62
N THR A 89 -0.55 19.49 -4.78
CA THR A 89 -1.96 19.27 -5.16
C THR A 89 -2.33 17.78 -5.21
N THR A 90 -1.39 16.95 -5.64
CA THR A 90 -1.60 15.50 -5.78
C THR A 90 -1.16 14.71 -4.55
N ASN A 91 -0.72 15.39 -3.48
CA ASN A 91 -0.23 14.76 -2.24
C ASN A 91 0.87 13.71 -2.48
N LYS A 92 1.83 13.99 -3.37
CA LYS A 92 2.98 13.10 -3.57
C LYS A 92 3.82 13.08 -2.31
N ILE A 93 4.27 11.89 -1.93
CA ILE A 93 5.19 11.74 -0.80
C ILE A 93 6.53 12.45 -1.11
N PRO A 94 6.98 13.40 -0.27
CA PRO A 94 8.19 14.16 -0.52
C PRO A 94 9.43 13.27 -0.35
N LEU A 95 10.53 13.61 -1.04
CA LEU A 95 11.75 12.81 -1.05
C LEU A 95 12.29 12.42 0.34
N PRO A 96 12.34 13.32 1.35
CA PRO A 96 12.81 12.95 2.69
C PRO A 96 11.96 11.86 3.37
N GLU A 97 10.65 11.85 3.11
CA GLU A 97 9.71 10.88 3.70
C GLU A 97 9.78 9.51 3.02
N ARG A 98 10.40 9.41 1.83
CA ARG A 98 10.61 8.12 1.14
C ARG A 98 11.67 7.25 1.81
N LYS A 99 12.51 7.81 2.70
CA LYS A 99 13.56 7.09 3.45
C LYS A 99 14.49 6.24 2.55
N GLY A 100 14.76 6.71 1.33
CA GLY A 100 15.61 6.00 0.36
C GLY A 100 14.94 4.80 -0.35
N VAL A 101 13.66 4.53 -0.08
CA VAL A 101 12.90 3.51 -0.81
C VAL A 101 12.69 3.98 -2.25
N GLN A 102 12.92 3.09 -3.21
CA GLN A 102 12.68 3.38 -4.62
C GLN A 102 11.18 3.43 -4.89
N HIS A 103 10.72 4.51 -5.53
CA HIS A 103 9.36 4.67 -6.03
C HIS A 103 9.41 4.69 -7.56
N PHE A 104 8.47 3.99 -8.19
CA PHE A 104 8.23 3.98 -9.63
C PHE A 104 6.86 4.55 -9.95
N LEU A 105 6.69 5.02 -11.19
CA LEU A 105 5.46 5.62 -11.71
C LEU A 105 4.95 6.79 -10.84
N LEU A 106 5.87 7.52 -10.20
CA LEU A 106 5.56 8.64 -9.32
C LEU A 106 6.22 9.91 -9.89
N GLY A 107 5.47 10.66 -10.68
CA GLY A 107 5.99 11.84 -11.38
C GLY A 107 6.82 11.53 -12.62
N GLU A 108 6.58 10.40 -13.27
CA GLU A 108 7.35 9.92 -14.44
C GLU A 108 6.70 10.24 -15.79
N PHE A 109 5.48 10.79 -15.80
CA PHE A 109 4.77 11.17 -17.02
C PHE A 109 4.84 12.69 -17.23
N ASP A 110 5.28 13.13 -18.41
CA ASP A 110 5.63 14.54 -18.67
C ASP A 110 4.44 15.49 -18.83
N SER A 111 3.30 15.02 -19.36
CA SER A 111 2.15 15.88 -19.68
C SER A 111 0.88 15.38 -18.99
N ILE A 112 0.28 16.24 -18.16
CA ILE A 112 -1.01 16.00 -17.51
C ILE A 112 -2.21 16.12 -18.46
N ASP A 113 -2.02 16.81 -19.60
CA ASP A 113 -3.06 16.99 -20.60
C ASP A 113 -3.34 15.66 -21.35
N ALA A 114 -2.39 14.72 -21.31
CA ALA A 114 -2.56 13.37 -21.82
C ALA A 114 -3.12 12.47 -20.71
N ASP A 115 -4.40 12.10 -20.84
CA ASP A 115 -4.99 11.16 -19.91
C ASP A 115 -4.31 9.78 -20.01
N VAL A 116 -3.84 9.22 -18.89
CA VAL A 116 -3.21 7.90 -18.88
C VAL A 116 -4.28 6.82 -18.87
N ALA A 117 -4.33 6.05 -19.95
CA ALA A 117 -5.26 4.93 -20.08
C ALA A 117 -4.87 3.77 -19.14
N PRO A 118 -5.83 3.01 -18.59
CA PRO A 118 -5.51 1.86 -17.73
C PRO A 118 -4.66 0.79 -18.45
N SER A 119 -4.76 0.66 -19.77
CA SER A 119 -3.91 -0.21 -20.59
C SER A 119 -2.44 0.24 -20.60
N GLN A 120 -2.20 1.56 -20.70
CA GLN A 120 -0.85 2.13 -20.63
C GLN A 120 -0.24 1.89 -19.25
N PHE A 121 -1.03 2.14 -18.19
CA PHE A 121 -0.63 1.83 -16.82
C PHE A 121 -0.31 0.34 -16.64
N ARG A 122 -1.18 -0.57 -17.10
CA ARG A 122 -0.97 -2.03 -17.03
C ARG A 122 0.37 -2.42 -17.66
N SER A 123 0.69 -1.89 -18.84
CA SER A 123 1.96 -2.17 -19.51
C SER A 123 3.16 -1.64 -18.75
N ALA A 124 3.12 -0.38 -18.31
CA ALA A 124 4.21 0.25 -17.56
C ALA A 124 4.45 -0.47 -16.21
N ALA A 125 3.40 -0.61 -15.39
CA ALA A 125 3.49 -1.27 -14.09
C ALA A 125 3.87 -2.76 -14.22
N GLY A 126 3.35 -3.45 -15.24
CA GLY A 126 3.73 -4.85 -15.52
C GLY A 126 5.21 -5.00 -15.84
N SER A 127 5.77 -4.10 -16.66
CA SER A 127 7.20 -4.06 -16.97
C SER A 127 8.04 -3.78 -15.72
N THR A 128 7.65 -2.77 -14.93
CA THR A 128 8.31 -2.43 -13.66
C THR A 128 8.28 -3.60 -12.67
N ILE A 129 7.15 -4.30 -12.53
CA ILE A 129 7.04 -5.48 -11.67
C ILE A 129 7.98 -6.58 -12.14
N ALA A 130 8.01 -6.88 -13.45
CA ALA A 130 8.90 -7.90 -14.00
C ALA A 130 10.37 -7.58 -13.74
N ASP A 131 10.77 -6.32 -13.88
CA ASP A 131 12.12 -5.82 -13.62
C ASP A 131 12.50 -5.86 -12.12
N ILE A 132 11.58 -5.48 -11.22
CA ILE A 132 11.78 -5.62 -9.77
C ILE A 132 11.99 -7.09 -9.41
N VAL A 133 11.14 -7.97 -9.93
CA VAL A 133 11.14 -9.39 -9.61
C VAL A 133 12.36 -10.11 -10.19
N SER A 134 12.83 -9.71 -11.38
CA SER A 134 14.04 -10.28 -11.99
C SER A 134 15.29 -10.03 -11.14
N ARG A 135 15.32 -8.92 -10.37
CA ARG A 135 16.36 -8.60 -9.39
C ARG A 135 16.18 -9.30 -8.03
N GLY A 136 15.13 -10.09 -7.86
CA GLY A 136 14.81 -10.76 -6.58
C GLY A 136 14.15 -9.85 -5.55
N ASN A 137 13.65 -8.67 -5.96
CA ASN A 137 13.09 -7.66 -5.08
C ASN A 137 11.56 -7.80 -4.95
N LEU A 138 10.98 -7.19 -3.92
CA LEU A 138 9.55 -7.30 -3.62
C LEU A 138 8.79 -6.06 -4.14
N PRO A 139 7.91 -6.19 -5.14
CA PRO A 139 7.09 -5.08 -5.60
C PRO A 139 5.92 -4.80 -4.64
N LEU A 140 5.71 -3.52 -4.32
CA LEU A 140 4.59 -2.99 -3.54
C LEU A 140 3.79 -2.03 -4.44
N LEU A 141 2.60 -2.42 -4.87
CA LEU A 141 1.67 -1.53 -5.57
C LEU A 141 0.90 -0.68 -4.56
N VAL A 142 0.95 0.64 -4.67
CA VAL A 142 0.39 1.56 -3.67
C VAL A 142 -0.40 2.66 -4.36
N GLY A 143 -1.68 2.82 -4.02
CA GLY A 143 -2.50 3.89 -4.60
C GLY A 143 -3.99 3.69 -4.38
N GLY A 144 -4.79 4.57 -5.00
CA GLY A 144 -6.24 4.60 -4.85
C GLY A 144 -7.04 4.42 -6.15
N SER A 145 -6.39 4.37 -7.31
CA SER A 145 -7.11 4.28 -8.59
C SER A 145 -7.50 2.84 -8.89
N ASN A 146 -8.71 2.46 -8.48
CA ASN A 146 -9.24 1.10 -8.65
C ASN A 146 -9.19 0.62 -10.10
N THR A 147 -9.42 1.50 -11.09
CA THR A 147 -9.32 1.18 -12.52
C THR A 147 -7.92 0.68 -12.90
N PHE A 148 -6.87 1.32 -12.38
CA PHE A 148 -5.48 0.93 -12.65
C PHE A 148 -5.10 -0.38 -11.97
N ILE A 149 -5.51 -0.54 -10.71
CA ILE A 149 -5.26 -1.76 -9.95
C ILE A 149 -5.99 -2.94 -10.60
N HIS A 150 -7.26 -2.77 -10.96
CA HIS A 150 -8.03 -3.77 -11.69
C HIS A 150 -7.36 -4.12 -13.02
N ALA A 151 -7.01 -3.12 -13.82
CA ALA A 151 -6.34 -3.32 -15.10
C ALA A 151 -5.03 -4.10 -14.96
N LEU A 152 -4.30 -3.93 -13.85
CA LEU A 152 -3.05 -4.67 -13.62
C LEU A 152 -3.27 -6.11 -13.13
N LEU A 153 -4.26 -6.36 -12.28
CA LEU A 153 -4.42 -7.64 -11.57
C LEU A 153 -5.23 -8.69 -12.34
N VAL A 154 -6.11 -8.29 -13.26
CA VAL A 154 -6.90 -9.25 -14.05
C VAL A 154 -6.03 -10.03 -15.04
N GLU A 155 -6.32 -11.32 -15.24
CA GLU A 155 -5.58 -12.15 -16.20
C GLU A 155 -5.73 -11.61 -17.63
N THR A 156 -6.98 -11.35 -18.04
CA THR A 156 -7.32 -10.73 -19.32
C THR A 156 -7.96 -9.37 -19.08
N PHE A 157 -7.36 -8.31 -19.62
CA PHE A 157 -7.89 -6.95 -19.52
C PHE A 157 -8.47 -6.51 -20.86
N ASP A 158 -9.74 -6.09 -20.84
CA ASP A 158 -10.40 -5.48 -21.98
C ASP A 158 -10.43 -3.96 -21.80
N PRO A 159 -9.71 -3.17 -22.63
CA PRO A 159 -9.67 -1.72 -22.52
C PRO A 159 -10.99 -1.05 -22.94
N GLN A 160 -11.91 -1.76 -23.59
CA GLN A 160 -13.21 -1.23 -24.01
C GLN A 160 -14.28 -1.33 -22.91
N VAL A 161 -14.02 -2.11 -21.86
CA VAL A 161 -14.96 -2.34 -20.76
C VAL A 161 -14.51 -1.57 -19.53
N ASP A 162 -15.25 -0.51 -19.18
CA ASP A 162 -15.09 0.15 -17.89
C ASP A 162 -16.00 -0.51 -16.83
N VAL A 163 -15.38 -1.34 -15.99
CA VAL A 163 -16.06 -2.05 -14.89
C VAL A 163 -16.50 -1.10 -13.77
N PHE A 164 -15.91 0.11 -13.71
CA PHE A 164 -16.23 1.11 -12.69
C PHE A 164 -17.16 2.22 -13.20
N ALA A 165 -17.54 2.20 -14.48
CA ALA A 165 -18.57 3.09 -14.99
C ALA A 165 -19.93 2.75 -14.36
N GLU A 166 -20.65 3.78 -13.90
CA GLU A 166 -21.98 3.73 -13.26
C GLU A 166 -23.11 3.07 -14.11
N SER A 167 -22.78 2.57 -15.31
CA SER A 167 -23.72 1.97 -16.26
C SER A 167 -23.58 0.46 -16.45
N SER A 168 -22.89 -0.25 -15.53
CA SER A 168 -23.10 -1.69 -15.43
C SER A 168 -24.60 -1.93 -15.20
N SER A 169 -25.17 -2.87 -15.95
CA SER A 169 -26.57 -2.99 -16.38
C SER A 169 -27.65 -3.04 -15.29
N VAL A 170 -27.28 -2.95 -14.01
CA VAL A 170 -28.16 -3.01 -12.84
C VAL A 170 -28.98 -1.72 -12.68
N SER A 171 -28.44 -0.56 -13.05
CA SER A 171 -29.14 0.73 -12.88
C SER A 171 -30.21 1.01 -13.93
N ARG A 172 -30.15 0.37 -15.12
CA ARG A 172 -31.21 0.51 -16.14
C ARG A 172 -32.46 -0.31 -15.78
N ALA A 173 -32.26 -1.52 -15.25
CA ALA A 173 -33.36 -2.41 -14.87
C ALA A 173 -34.24 -1.85 -13.72
N LEU A 174 -33.69 -1.00 -12.85
CA LEU A 174 -34.44 -0.38 -11.74
C LEU A 174 -35.17 0.92 -12.14
N ARG A 175 -34.88 1.50 -13.32
CA ARG A 175 -35.61 2.68 -13.83
C ARG A 175 -36.88 2.30 -14.60
N ASP A 176 -36.93 1.11 -15.21
CA ASP A 176 -38.10 0.64 -15.97
C ASP A 176 -39.19 0.01 -15.09
N VAL A 177 -38.85 -0.47 -13.88
CA VAL A 177 -39.84 -1.05 -12.95
C VAL A 177 -40.68 0.02 -12.22
N GLY A 178 -40.25 1.29 -12.23
CA GLY A 178 -40.95 2.39 -11.54
C GLY A 178 -42.00 3.14 -12.37
N ARG A 179 -42.25 2.76 -13.63
CA ARG A 179 -43.07 3.57 -14.57
C ARG A 179 -44.26 2.84 -15.20
N VAL A 180 -44.79 1.81 -14.54
CA VAL A 180 -46.08 1.21 -14.89
C VAL A 180 -47.03 1.33 -13.70
N GLY A 181 -47.86 2.36 -13.70
CA GLY A 181 -48.94 2.49 -12.71
C GLY A 181 -49.32 3.91 -12.30
N SER A 182 -49.74 4.74 -13.25
CA SER A 182 -50.73 5.79 -12.95
C SER A 182 -51.52 6.12 -14.21
N VAL A 183 -52.54 5.29 -14.46
CA VAL A 183 -53.72 5.65 -15.23
C VAL A 183 -54.90 5.28 -14.34
N LEU A 184 -55.37 6.25 -13.55
CA LEU A 184 -56.76 6.50 -13.20
C LEU A 184 -56.86 7.97 -12.75
#